data_AF-A0A921IG83-F1
#
_entry.id   AF-A0A921IG83-F1
#
_cell.length_a   1.000
_cell.length_b   1.000
_cell.length_c   1.000
_cell.angle_alpha   90.00
_cell.angle_beta   90.00
_cell.angle_gamma   90.00
#
_symmetry.space_group_name_H-M   'P 1'
#
loop_
_entity.id
_entity.type
_entity.pdbx_description
1 polymer ?
#
loop_
_entity_poly.entity_id
_entity_poly.type
_entity_poly.pdbx_seq_one_letter_code
_entity_poly.pdbx_strand_id
1 'polypeptide(L)'
;MFFRTKSGYDILHNKKNEVSYMRVKPRDFVIYLRSFQDCFAASELEGITSPAYTVIHFVDDNQDFYFWKYIFTSLKFVNSLVKVTYEIRNDKSISYSDFKNLKWCLPNRREQK
;
A
#
# COMPACT_ATOMS: atom_id res chain seq x y z
N MET A 1 2.74 4.31 -8.82
CA MET A 1 2.02 3.54 -9.87
C MET A 1 2.29 4.17 -11.23
N PHE A 2 2.32 3.38 -12.29
CA PHE A 2 2.47 3.85 -13.67
C PHE A 2 1.53 3.08 -14.59
N PHE A 3 1.16 3.68 -15.71
CA PHE A 3 0.39 2.97 -16.73
C PHE A 3 1.22 1.79 -17.27
N ARG A 4 0.59 0.62 -17.39
CA ARG A 4 1.23 -0.58 -17.97
C ARG A 4 1.84 -0.31 -19.33
N THR A 5 1.18 0.50 -20.18
CA THR A 5 1.68 0.87 -21.49
C THR A 5 2.96 1.71 -21.46
N LYS A 6 3.27 2.34 -20.33
CA LYS A 6 4.46 3.20 -20.13
C LYS A 6 5.56 2.51 -19.34
N SER A 7 5.36 1.27 -18.88
CA SER A 7 6.33 0.56 -18.03
C SER A 7 7.52 0.00 -18.79
N GLY A 8 7.37 -0.22 -20.10
CA GLY A 8 8.34 -0.95 -20.93
C GLY A 8 8.37 -2.46 -20.67
N TYR A 9 7.55 -2.98 -19.74
CA TYR A 9 7.44 -4.40 -19.42
C TYR A 9 6.16 -5.00 -19.99
N ASP A 10 6.28 -6.17 -20.62
CA ASP A 10 5.12 -6.95 -21.04
C ASP A 10 4.53 -7.73 -19.85
N ILE A 11 3.55 -7.12 -19.19
CA ILE A 11 2.87 -7.71 -18.03
C ILE A 11 1.71 -8.56 -18.54
N LEU A 12 1.97 -9.87 -18.65
CA LEU A 12 0.97 -10.87 -19.00
C LEU A 12 -0.14 -10.93 -17.94
N HIS A 13 -1.39 -11.01 -18.40
CA HIS A 13 -2.57 -11.17 -17.57
C HIS A 13 -3.65 -11.90 -18.36
N ASN A 14 -4.52 -12.61 -17.67
CA ASN A 14 -5.69 -13.22 -18.28
C ASN A 14 -6.87 -12.25 -18.18
N LYS A 15 -7.31 -11.68 -19.32
CA LYS A 15 -8.46 -10.76 -19.39
C LYS A 15 -9.73 -11.34 -18.78
N LYS A 16 -9.95 -12.67 -18.86
CA LYS A 16 -11.12 -13.31 -18.24
C LYS A 16 -11.11 -13.19 -16.71
N ASN A 17 -9.92 -13.10 -16.11
CA ASN A 17 -9.75 -12.99 -14.68
C ASN A 17 -9.73 -11.53 -14.18
N GLU A 18 -9.66 -10.53 -15.06
CA GLU A 18 -9.67 -9.12 -14.64
C GLU A 18 -10.96 -8.74 -13.90
N VAL A 19 -12.05 -9.48 -14.11
CA VAL A 19 -13.32 -9.29 -13.39
C VAL A 19 -13.16 -9.53 -11.87
N SER A 20 -12.20 -10.36 -11.45
CA SER A 20 -11.91 -10.58 -10.02
C SER A 20 -10.95 -9.56 -9.43
N TYR A 21 -10.42 -8.64 -10.24
CA TYR A 21 -9.48 -7.63 -9.76
C TYR A 21 -10.22 -6.52 -9.02
N MET A 22 -9.57 -5.98 -8.00
CA MET A 22 -10.13 -4.88 -7.23
C MET A 22 -9.85 -3.56 -7.93
N ARG A 23 -10.85 -2.68 -7.99
CA ARG A 23 -10.68 -1.30 -8.45
C ARG A 23 -9.89 -0.50 -7.42
N VAL A 24 -8.99 0.35 -7.90
CA VAL A 24 -8.21 1.30 -7.11
C VAL A 24 -8.44 2.70 -7.68
N LYS A 25 -8.68 3.68 -6.82
CA LYS A 25 -8.94 5.09 -7.18
C LYS A 25 -7.76 5.98 -6.78
N PRO A 26 -7.67 7.21 -7.32
CA PRO A 26 -6.75 8.20 -6.78
C PRO A 26 -6.99 8.39 -5.27
N ARG A 27 -5.90 8.48 -4.51
CA ARG A 27 -5.84 8.55 -3.03
C ARG A 27 -6.02 7.23 -2.28
N ASP A 28 -6.23 6.12 -2.98
CA ASP A 28 -6.18 4.78 -2.38
C ASP A 28 -4.73 4.33 -2.15
N PHE A 29 -4.53 3.45 -1.18
CA PHE A 29 -3.29 2.71 -0.97
C PHE A 29 -3.52 1.23 -1.20
N VAL A 30 -2.52 0.57 -1.78
CA VAL A 30 -2.51 -0.88 -1.98
C VAL A 30 -1.42 -1.47 -1.09
N ILE A 31 -1.83 -2.37 -0.20
CA ILE A 31 -0.92 -3.20 0.59
C ILE A 31 -0.60 -4.46 -0.23
N TYR A 32 0.64 -4.58 -0.67
CA TYR A 32 1.17 -5.78 -1.33
C TYR A 32 2.45 -6.19 -0.63
N LEU A 33 2.31 -6.92 0.47
CA LEU A 33 3.44 -7.34 1.29
C LEU A 33 4.16 -8.52 0.63
N ARG A 34 5.02 -8.21 -0.34
CA ARG A 34 6.01 -9.15 -0.90
C ARG A 34 7.39 -8.54 -0.79
N SER A 35 8.19 -9.13 0.08
CA SER A 35 9.62 -8.89 0.20
C SER A 35 10.04 -7.51 0.72
N PHE A 36 11.21 -7.51 1.35
CA PHE A 36 11.83 -6.52 2.23
C PHE A 36 11.98 -5.07 1.75
N GLN A 37 11.50 -4.71 0.57
CA GLN A 37 11.85 -3.44 -0.08
C GLN A 37 10.66 -2.52 -0.32
N ASP A 38 9.45 -3.06 -0.52
CA ASP A 38 8.25 -2.25 -0.70
C ASP A 38 7.01 -2.97 -0.17
N CYS A 39 6.23 -2.28 0.66
CA CYS A 39 5.03 -2.84 1.29
C CYS A 39 3.72 -2.16 0.84
N PHE A 40 3.84 -0.96 0.28
CA PHE A 40 2.70 -0.10 -0.06
C PHE A 40 2.91 0.59 -1.40
N ALA A 41 1.83 0.77 -2.15
CA ALA A 41 1.76 1.72 -3.25
C ALA A 41 0.65 2.72 -2.96
N ALA A 42 0.96 3.99 -3.16
CA ALA A 42 -0.02 5.04 -3.23
C ALA A 42 -0.51 5.18 -4.68
N SER A 43 -1.82 5.26 -4.85
CA SER A 43 -2.45 5.42 -6.15
C SER A 43 -2.75 6.88 -6.45
N GLU A 44 -2.15 7.40 -7.52
CA GLU A 44 -2.47 8.73 -8.07
C GLU A 44 -3.40 8.62 -9.29
N LEU A 45 -3.66 7.39 -9.74
CA LEU A 45 -4.41 7.09 -10.94
C LEU A 45 -5.54 6.12 -10.60
N GLU A 46 -6.55 6.08 -11.45
CA GLU A 46 -7.52 5.00 -11.39
C GLU A 46 -6.98 3.76 -12.10
N GLY A 47 -7.24 2.57 -11.54
CA GLY A 47 -6.82 1.32 -12.13
C GLY A 47 -7.41 0.10 -11.42
N ILE A 48 -6.79 -1.05 -11.67
CA ILE A 48 -7.14 -2.33 -11.04
C ILE A 48 -5.91 -2.98 -10.42
N THR A 49 -6.12 -3.77 -9.37
CA THR A 49 -5.07 -4.51 -8.68
C THR A 49 -5.50 -5.95 -8.39
N SER A 50 -4.52 -6.83 -8.20
CA SER A 50 -4.77 -8.25 -7.94
C SER A 50 -5.65 -8.44 -6.70
N PRO A 51 -6.62 -9.38 -6.71
CA PRO A 51 -7.42 -9.71 -5.52
C PRO A 51 -6.58 -10.23 -4.34
N ALA A 52 -5.32 -10.60 -4.57
CA ALA A 52 -4.40 -11.01 -3.51
C ALA A 52 -3.91 -9.85 -2.62
N TYR A 53 -4.18 -8.60 -3.00
CA TYR A 53 -3.75 -7.40 -2.28
C TYR A 53 -4.90 -6.73 -1.55
N THR A 54 -4.57 -5.94 -0.53
CA THR A 54 -5.58 -5.17 0.23
C THR A 54 -5.58 -3.73 -0.24
N VAL A 55 -6.72 -3.24 -0.72
CA VAL A 55 -6.93 -1.82 -1.02
C VAL A 55 -7.48 -1.14 0.24
N ILE A 56 -6.86 -0.04 0.64
CA ILE A 56 -7.27 0.77 1.79
C ILE A 56 -7.41 2.23 1.38
N HIS A 57 -8.30 2.95 2.05
CA HIS A 57 -8.50 4.38 1.90
C HIS A 57 -8.84 5.00 3.25
N PHE A 58 -8.66 6.32 3.36
CA PHE A 58 -9.12 7.05 4.53
C PHE A 58 -10.64 7.18 4.50
N VAL A 59 -11.27 6.99 5.66
CA VAL A 59 -12.71 7.20 5.85
C VAL A 59 -13.05 8.70 5.87
N ASP A 60 -12.10 9.54 6.31
CA ASP A 60 -12.22 10.99 6.41
C ASP A 60 -11.29 11.66 5.39
N ASP A 61 -11.83 12.62 4.64
CA ASP A 61 -11.10 13.43 3.65
C ASP A 61 -10.09 14.40 4.28
N ASN A 62 -10.11 14.59 5.60
CA ASN A 62 -9.16 15.44 6.32
C ASN A 62 -7.72 14.90 6.37
N GLN A 63 -7.46 13.72 5.81
CA GLN A 63 -6.13 13.11 5.77
C GLN A 63 -5.33 13.62 4.58
N ASP A 64 -4.09 14.03 4.83
CA ASP A 64 -3.19 14.44 3.76
C ASP A 64 -2.61 13.21 3.04
N PHE A 65 -2.93 13.07 1.76
CA PHE A 65 -2.53 11.92 0.97
C PHE A 65 -1.01 11.84 0.79
N TYR A 66 -0.33 12.99 0.59
CA TYR A 66 1.10 13.02 0.32
C TYR A 66 1.92 12.75 1.58
N PHE A 67 1.45 13.24 2.74
CA PHE A 67 2.00 12.88 4.04
C PHE A 67 1.95 11.37 4.25
N TRP A 68 0.80 10.74 4.07
CA TRP A 68 0.64 9.31 4.28
C TRP A 68 1.36 8.46 3.23
N LYS A 69 1.41 8.93 1.98
CA LYS A 69 2.29 8.36 0.94
C LYS A 69 3.73 8.36 1.41
N TYR A 70 4.25 9.50 1.89
CA TYR A 70 5.61 9.61 2.41
C TYR A 70 5.86 8.63 3.57
N ILE A 71 4.95 8.58 4.55
CA ILE A 71 5.07 7.65 5.69
C ILE A 71 5.11 6.20 5.21
N PHE A 72 4.13 5.77 4.42
CA PHE A 72 3.98 4.36 4.01
C PHE A 72 5.06 3.87 3.05
N THR A 73 5.65 4.76 2.25
CA THR A 73 6.78 4.43 1.37
C THR A 73 8.13 4.72 2.01
N SER A 74 8.18 5.26 3.24
CA SER A 74 9.45 5.56 3.89
C SER A 74 10.16 4.26 4.28
N LEU A 75 11.46 4.20 4.03
CA LEU A 75 12.29 3.05 4.39
C LEU A 75 12.23 2.75 5.90
N LYS A 76 12.14 3.81 6.74
CA LYS A 76 12.00 3.66 8.19
C LYS A 76 10.72 2.90 8.56
N PHE A 77 9.59 3.26 7.94
CA PHE A 77 8.33 2.59 8.19
C PHE A 77 8.33 1.17 7.65
N VAL A 78 8.74 0.96 6.40
CA VAL A 78 8.84 -0.37 5.78
C VAL A 78 9.73 -1.30 6.61
N ASN A 79 10.92 -0.85 7.01
CA ASN A 79 11.83 -1.63 7.86
C ASN A 79 11.24 -1.95 9.23
N SER A 80 10.45 -1.04 9.82
CA SER A 80 9.78 -1.31 11.09
C SER A 80 8.77 -2.44 10.97
N LEU A 81 8.05 -2.52 9.85
CA LEU A 81 7.09 -3.59 9.57
C LEU A 81 7.79 -4.92 9.31
N VAL A 82 8.84 -4.91 8.50
CA VAL A 82 9.67 -6.08 8.19
C VAL A 82 10.27 -6.67 9.48
N LYS A 83 10.82 -5.83 10.37
CA LYS A 83 11.40 -6.27 11.64
C LYS A 83 10.36 -6.98 12.52
N VAL A 84 9.16 -6.39 12.64
CA VAL A 84 8.05 -6.98 13.42
C VAL A 84 7.59 -8.31 12.81
N THR A 85 7.55 -8.43 11.48
CA THR A 85 7.18 -9.70 10.82
C THR A 85 8.23 -10.80 11.01
N TYR A 86 9.51 -10.45 11.01
CA TYR A 86 10.59 -11.42 11.16
C TYR A 86 10.78 -11.89 12.60
N GLU A 87 10.79 -10.98 13.56
CA GLU A 87 11.07 -11.31 14.97
C GLU A 87 9.94 -12.13 15.62
N ILE A 88 8.71 -12.07 15.08
CA ILE A 88 7.52 -12.67 15.72
C ILE A 88 6.87 -13.77 14.85
N ARG A 89 7.05 -13.80 13.52
CA ARG A 89 6.09 -14.50 12.64
C ARG A 89 6.63 -15.37 11.48
N ASN A 90 7.84 -15.94 11.55
CA ASN A 90 8.26 -17.05 10.64
C ASN A 90 7.84 -16.84 9.16
N ASP A 91 8.25 -15.72 8.55
CA ASP A 91 7.95 -15.32 7.15
C ASP A 91 6.48 -15.03 6.80
N LYS A 92 5.59 -14.77 7.78
CA LYS A 92 4.21 -14.32 7.46
C LYS A 92 4.15 -12.84 7.15
N SER A 93 3.47 -12.49 6.06
CA SER A 93 3.07 -11.12 5.72
C SER A 93 2.23 -10.51 6.85
N ILE A 94 2.37 -9.20 7.09
CA ILE A 94 1.44 -8.43 7.96
C ILE A 94 0.01 -8.55 7.41
N SER A 95 -0.95 -8.88 8.27
CA SER A 95 -2.36 -8.82 7.90
C SER A 95 -2.85 -7.37 8.00
N TYR A 96 -3.94 -7.04 7.30
CA TYR A 96 -4.61 -5.74 7.48
C TYR A 96 -4.95 -5.46 8.96
N SER A 97 -5.32 -6.50 9.72
CA SER A 97 -5.59 -6.39 11.15
C SER A 97 -4.36 -5.95 11.95
N ASP A 98 -3.16 -6.46 11.62
CA ASP A 98 -1.94 -6.03 12.30
C ASP A 98 -1.58 -4.59 11.94
N PHE A 99 -1.70 -4.24 10.65
CA PHE A 99 -1.49 -2.87 10.18
C PHE A 99 -2.44 -1.88 10.87
N LYS A 100 -3.73 -2.23 10.99
CA LYS A 100 -4.74 -1.41 11.67
C LYS A 100 -4.41 -1.16 13.15
N ASN A 101 -3.76 -2.12 13.81
CA ASN A 101 -3.41 -2.05 15.23
C ASN A 101 -2.04 -1.42 15.50
N LEU A 102 -1.34 -0.93 14.47
CA LEU A 102 -0.09 -0.18 14.66
C LEU A 102 -0.34 1.07 15.52
N LYS A 103 0.58 1.34 16.44
CA LYS A 103 0.57 2.58 17.22
C LYS A 103 1.29 3.66 16.41
N TRP A 104 0.62 4.80 16.24
CA TRP A 104 1.12 5.93 15.46
C TRP A 104 1.49 7.09 16.37
N CYS A 105 2.73 7.58 16.26
CA CYS A 105 3.15 8.86 16.84
C CYS A 105 3.28 9.85 15.70
N LEU A 106 2.20 10.58 15.40
CA LEU A 106 2.14 11.52 14.29
C LEU A 106 2.28 12.96 14.79
N PRO A 107 2.89 13.85 13.99
CA PRO A 107 2.88 15.28 14.26
C PRO A 107 1.45 15.82 14.18
N ASN A 108 1.23 17.06 14.62
CA ASN A 108 -0.10 17.66 14.56
C ASN A 108 -0.55 17.88 13.10
N ARG A 109 -1.85 18.06 12.84
CA ARG A 109 -2.38 18.23 11.46
C ARG A 109 -1.77 19.41 10.70
N ARG A 110 -1.28 20.44 11.38
CA ARG A 110 -0.67 21.62 10.73
C ARG A 110 0.72 21.30 10.19
N GLU A 111 1.45 20.44 10.89
CA GLU A 111 2.80 19.97 10.52
C GLU A 111 2.79 18.87 9.45
N GLN A 112 1.63 18.30 9.15
CA GLN A 112 1.48 17.25 8.12
C GLN A 112 1.29 17.82 6.70
N LYS A 113 1.09 19.14 6.55
CA LYS A 113 0.82 19.82 5.28
C LYS A 113 2.02 20.58 4.75
#